data_AF-A0A7W1PH11-F1
#
_entry.id   AF-A0A7W1PH11-F1
#
_cell.length_a   1.000
_cell.length_b   1.000
_cell.length_c   1.000
_cell.angle_alpha   90.00
_cell.angle_beta   90.00
_cell.angle_gamma   90.00
#
_symmetry.space_group_name_H-M   'P 1'
#
loop_
_entity.id
_entity.type
_entity.pdbx_description
1 polymer ?
#
loop_
_entity_poly.entity_id
_entity_poly.type
_entity_poly.pdbx_seq_one_letter_code
_entity_poly.pdbx_strand_id
1 'polypeptide(L)'
;MRHTRIVTLTSAITLGIALGGCVPATSATGAATTSRVAAAGAAATAWATAVPSRAVSIFESSTISLALDRIDQRGPQLDNRYQRRGSGAGVTVYVFDGGISGDHPELAGRVRRGFSAFPGDAPICNAHGTAVAGAVGGLTLGVAPEVEIVDVKMVECKRMRGTIQGIVEATQWVIADVRANPGRRAVANWSFVADTGTFIPALDSAVAALAYI
;
A
#
# COMPACT_ATOMS: atom_id res chain seq x y z
N MET A 1 -4.56 -22.47 18.85
CA MET A 1 -4.31 -21.32 19.75
C MET A 1 -2.88 -20.85 19.50
N ARG A 2 -2.65 -19.71 18.84
CA ARG A 2 -1.31 -19.15 18.68
C ARG A 2 -1.35 -17.66 19.02
N HIS A 3 -0.40 -17.25 19.85
CA HIS A 3 -0.32 -15.96 20.49
C HIS A 3 0.09 -14.88 19.48
N THR A 4 -0.83 -13.98 19.14
CA THR A 4 -0.48 -12.68 18.55
C THR A 4 0.26 -11.89 19.62
N ARG A 5 1.57 -11.71 19.48
CA ARG A 5 2.35 -10.83 20.35
C ARG A 5 2.35 -9.42 19.74
N ILE A 6 1.76 -8.46 20.46
CA ILE A 6 1.87 -7.04 20.14
C ILE A 6 3.19 -6.56 20.76
N VAL A 7 4.16 -6.18 19.93
CA VAL A 7 5.42 -5.58 20.39
C VAL A 7 5.35 -4.07 20.21
N THR A 8 5.52 -3.32 21.30
CA THR A 8 5.51 -1.84 21.28
C THR A 8 6.96 -1.34 21.35
N LEU A 9 7.41 -0.57 20.36
CA LEU A 9 8.74 0.06 20.34
C LEU A 9 8.59 1.57 20.56
N THR A 10 9.18 2.09 21.64
CA THR A 10 9.33 3.53 21.90
C THR A 10 10.67 4.02 21.35
N SER A 11 10.69 5.02 20.47
CA SER A 11 11.94 5.59 19.92
C SER A 11 12.30 6.96 20.52
N ALA A 12 13.60 7.26 20.46
CA ALA A 12 14.33 8.28 21.20
C ALA A 12 14.07 9.74 20.78
N ILE A 13 14.31 10.65 21.72
CA ILE A 13 14.19 12.12 21.60
C ILE A 13 15.30 12.66 20.69
N THR A 14 14.93 13.40 19.64
CA THR A 14 15.88 14.15 18.82
C THR A 14 15.87 15.62 19.23
N LEU A 15 17.00 16.15 19.69
CA LEU A 15 17.16 17.56 20.04
C LEU A 15 17.76 18.31 18.83
N GLY A 16 16.98 19.20 18.21
CA GLY A 16 17.47 20.08 17.14
C GLY A 16 17.72 21.49 17.67
N ILE A 17 18.91 22.05 17.42
CA ILE A 17 19.24 23.45 17.72
C ILE A 17 19.21 24.23 16.41
N ALA A 18 18.36 25.25 16.30
CA ALA A 18 18.37 26.20 15.19
C ALA A 18 19.02 27.51 15.66
N LEU A 19 20.11 27.92 15.01
CA LEU A 19 20.74 29.23 15.20
C LEU A 19 20.23 30.17 14.11
N GLY A 20 19.37 31.11 14.47
CA GLY A 20 18.88 32.16 13.58
C GLY A 20 19.59 33.48 13.85
N GLY A 21 20.35 33.99 12.88
CA GLY A 21 20.92 35.32 12.92
C GLY A 21 21.69 35.65 11.65
N CYS A 22 21.09 36.44 10.75
CA CYS A 22 21.77 36.98 9.58
C CYS A 22 21.87 38.49 9.77
N VAL A 23 23.10 39.04 9.85
CA VAL A 23 23.34 40.49 9.82
C VAL A 23 23.98 40.81 8.47
N PRO A 24 23.44 41.76 7.68
CA PRO A 24 24.05 42.15 6.40
C PRO A 24 25.31 42.99 6.67
N ALA A 25 26.43 42.62 6.04
CA ALA A 25 27.67 43.39 6.10
C ALA A 25 27.68 44.48 5.00
N THR A 26 27.61 45.74 5.39
CA THR A 26 27.87 46.90 4.52
C THR A 26 29.38 47.16 4.43
N SER A 27 29.89 47.27 3.20
CA SER A 27 31.29 47.57 2.91
C SER A 27 31.61 49.05 3.17
N ALA A 28 32.53 49.35 4.09
CA ALA A 28 33.18 50.66 4.16
C ALA A 28 34.67 50.50 4.51
N THR A 29 35.49 51.14 3.69
CA THR A 29 36.95 51.23 3.73
C THR A 29 37.45 52.10 4.89
N GLY A 30 38.51 51.67 5.57
CA GLY A 30 39.44 52.57 6.27
C GLY A 30 39.61 52.37 7.78
N ALA A 31 40.87 52.18 8.18
CA ALA A 31 41.53 52.45 9.46
C ALA A 31 40.96 51.88 10.79
N ALA A 32 41.86 51.28 11.56
CA ALA A 32 41.62 50.63 12.84
C ALA A 32 40.98 51.55 13.89
N THR A 33 39.91 51.08 14.53
CA THR A 33 39.50 51.52 15.88
C THR A 33 38.88 50.32 16.59
N THR A 34 39.46 49.96 17.73
CA THR A 34 39.02 48.90 18.63
C THR A 34 37.60 49.18 19.15
N SER A 35 36.61 48.46 18.65
CA SER A 35 35.25 48.50 19.15
C SER A 35 34.93 47.19 19.88
N ARG A 36 34.73 47.27 21.20
CA ARG A 36 34.23 46.16 22.02
C ARG A 36 32.80 45.84 21.57
N VAL A 37 32.60 44.71 20.90
CA VAL A 37 31.25 44.18 20.65
C VAL A 37 30.84 43.39 21.89
N ALA A 38 29.79 43.88 22.57
CA ALA A 38 29.16 43.19 23.67
C ALA A 38 28.62 41.83 23.17
N ALA A 39 29.00 40.74 23.83
CA ALA A 39 28.37 39.44 23.63
C ALA A 39 26.91 39.54 24.12
N ALA A 40 25.98 39.79 23.21
CA ALA A 40 24.56 39.64 23.49
C ALA A 40 24.31 38.15 23.79
N GLY A 41 23.88 37.86 25.02
CA GLY A 41 23.57 36.50 25.46
C GLY A 41 22.49 35.90 24.56
N ALA A 42 22.84 34.86 23.81
CA ALA A 42 21.87 34.04 23.11
C ALA A 42 21.14 33.17 24.14
N ALA A 43 19.94 33.58 24.55
CA ALA A 43 19.02 32.71 25.27
C ALA A 43 18.58 31.60 24.30
N ALA A 44 19.21 30.43 24.39
CA ALA A 44 18.77 29.24 23.68
C ALA A 44 17.47 28.73 24.31
N THR A 45 16.32 29.11 23.76
CA THR A 45 15.06 28.43 24.07
C THR A 45 15.04 27.09 23.36
N ALA A 46 15.33 26.01 24.10
CA ALA A 46 15.12 24.65 23.62
C ALA A 46 13.61 24.34 23.68
N TRP A 47 12.93 24.35 22.54
CA TRP A 47 11.57 23.83 22.43
C TRP A 47 11.65 22.33 22.16
N ALA A 48 11.50 21.52 23.20
CA ALA A 48 11.30 20.08 23.04
C ALA A 48 9.86 19.84 22.59
N THR A 49 9.61 19.79 21.29
CA THR A 49 8.34 19.27 20.78
C THR A 49 8.36 17.75 20.91
N ALA A 50 7.70 17.23 21.94
CA ALA A 50 7.37 15.82 22.01
C ALA A 50 6.41 15.51 20.85
N VAL A 51 6.95 14.97 19.75
CA VAL A 51 6.11 14.40 18.69
C VAL A 51 5.50 13.14 19.30
N PRO A 52 4.17 13.01 19.43
CA PRO A 52 3.58 11.81 19.96
C PRO A 52 3.99 10.64 19.05
N SER A 53 4.75 9.70 19.60
CA SER A 53 5.08 8.45 18.91
C SER A 53 3.77 7.70 18.70
N ARG A 54 3.30 7.63 17.45
CA ARG A 54 2.22 6.69 17.11
C ARG A 54 2.72 5.30 17.45
N ALA A 55 2.11 4.65 18.45
CA ALA A 55 2.31 3.23 18.67
C ALA A 55 1.87 2.50 17.40
N VAL A 56 2.82 1.87 16.71
CA VAL A 56 2.54 1.04 15.54
C VAL A 56 2.39 -0.38 16.05
N SER A 57 1.21 -0.96 15.90
CA SER A 57 1.00 -2.38 16.19
C SER A 57 1.74 -3.22 15.16
N ILE A 58 2.70 -4.02 15.62
CA ILE A 58 3.34 -5.04 14.80
C ILE A 58 2.62 -6.37 15.08
N PHE A 59 2.16 -7.02 14.02
CA PHE A 59 1.62 -8.36 14.05
C PHE A 59 2.70 -9.32 13.57
N GLU A 60 3.07 -10.28 14.41
CA GLU A 60 4.01 -11.35 14.08
C GLU A 60 3.30 -12.71 14.03
N SER A 61 3.64 -13.51 13.04
CA SER A 61 3.22 -14.91 12.93
C SER A 61 4.35 -15.79 12.42
N SER A 62 4.34 -17.07 12.80
CA SER A 62 5.13 -18.08 12.09
C SER A 62 4.55 -18.29 10.70
N THR A 63 5.39 -18.36 9.67
CA THR A 63 4.98 -18.59 8.28
C THR A 63 5.75 -19.75 7.66
N ILE A 64 5.10 -20.47 6.74
CA ILE A 64 5.76 -21.42 5.82
C ILE A 64 5.94 -20.82 4.42
N SER A 65 5.36 -19.63 4.19
CA SER A 65 5.45 -18.93 2.92
C SER A 65 6.80 -18.23 2.82
N LEU A 66 7.65 -18.73 1.92
CA LEU A 66 8.93 -18.12 1.57
C LEU A 66 8.76 -16.66 1.12
N ALA A 67 7.62 -16.34 0.48
CA ALA A 67 7.34 -14.99 0.03
C ALA A 67 7.04 -14.05 1.20
N LEU A 68 6.23 -14.47 2.17
CA LEU A 68 5.93 -13.66 3.36
C LEU A 68 7.18 -13.45 4.23
N ASP A 69 7.93 -14.53 4.47
CA ASP A 69 9.22 -14.50 5.18
C ASP A 69 10.24 -13.60 4.47
N ARG A 70 10.19 -13.54 3.13
CA ARG A 70 11.13 -12.69 2.40
C ARG A 70 10.82 -11.20 2.52
N ILE A 71 9.55 -10.78 2.54
CA ILE A 71 9.17 -9.37 2.30
C ILE A 71 9.25 -8.47 3.54
N ASP A 72 9.37 -9.01 4.75
CA ASP A 72 9.47 -8.22 5.98
C ASP A 72 10.92 -7.99 6.46
N GLN A 73 11.90 -8.58 5.78
CA GLN A 73 13.32 -8.50 6.14
C GLN A 73 14.23 -7.99 5.01
N ARG A 74 15.36 -7.38 5.42
CA ARG A 74 16.43 -6.95 4.49
C ARG A 74 17.52 -7.99 4.29
N GLY A 75 17.81 -8.78 5.33
CA GLY A 75 18.79 -9.85 5.28
C GLY A 75 18.34 -10.98 4.34
N PRO A 76 19.26 -11.74 3.75
CA PRO A 76 18.92 -12.81 2.81
C PRO A 76 18.50 -14.12 3.50
N GLN A 77 18.83 -14.32 4.78
CA GLN A 77 18.53 -15.54 5.53
C GLN A 77 17.11 -15.48 6.08
N LEU A 78 16.25 -16.39 5.62
CA LEU A 78 14.86 -16.54 6.07
C LEU A 78 14.79 -17.03 7.52
N ASP A 79 13.78 -16.59 8.28
CA ASP A 79 13.64 -16.89 9.70
C ASP A 79 12.31 -17.57 10.10
N ASN A 80 11.46 -17.88 9.10
CA ASN A 80 10.12 -18.46 9.21
C ASN A 80 9.13 -17.58 10.00
N ARG A 81 9.35 -16.27 10.03
CA ARG A 81 8.45 -15.30 10.63
C ARG A 81 7.93 -14.34 9.58
N TYR A 82 6.80 -13.72 9.90
CA TYR A 82 6.27 -12.63 9.11
C TYR A 82 5.75 -11.56 10.06
N GLN A 83 6.38 -10.39 10.00
CA GLN A 83 6.02 -9.18 10.72
C GLN A 83 5.36 -8.18 9.78
N ARG A 84 4.14 -7.76 10.12
CA ARG A 84 3.40 -6.73 9.39
C ARG A 84 2.92 -5.61 10.32
N ARG A 85 2.83 -4.39 9.79
CA ARG A 85 2.40 -3.19 10.53
C ARG A 85 0.88 -2.93 10.46
N GLY A 86 0.14 -3.82 9.81
CA GLY A 86 -1.30 -3.73 9.63
C GLY A 86 -1.85 -4.99 8.99
N SER A 87 -3.17 -5.14 9.04
CA SER A 87 -3.89 -6.30 8.49
C SER A 87 -4.62 -5.98 7.17
N GLY A 88 -4.70 -4.70 6.79
CA GLY A 88 -5.50 -4.24 5.66
C GLY A 88 -6.97 -4.00 5.98
N ALA A 89 -7.36 -4.05 7.26
CA ALA A 89 -8.72 -3.70 7.69
C ALA A 89 -9.17 -2.34 7.13
N GLY A 90 -10.40 -2.31 6.60
CA GLY A 90 -11.00 -1.11 6.00
C GLY A 90 -10.52 -0.79 4.58
N VAL A 91 -9.60 -1.58 4.02
CA VAL A 91 -9.14 -1.46 2.62
C VAL A 91 -9.91 -2.44 1.73
N THR A 92 -10.24 -2.00 0.52
CA THR A 92 -10.82 -2.84 -0.54
C THR A 92 -9.76 -3.08 -1.61
N VAL A 93 -9.52 -4.34 -1.97
CA VAL A 93 -8.62 -4.72 -3.07
C VAL A 93 -9.44 -5.30 -4.22
N TYR A 94 -9.42 -4.62 -5.36
CA TYR A 94 -10.05 -5.09 -6.60
C TYR A 94 -9.03 -5.95 -7.36
N VAL A 95 -9.31 -7.24 -7.52
CA VAL A 95 -8.43 -8.18 -8.22
C VAL A 95 -9.00 -8.41 -9.61
N PHE A 96 -8.32 -7.87 -10.61
CA PHE A 96 -8.67 -7.99 -12.02
C PHE A 96 -8.05 -9.28 -12.58
N ASP A 97 -8.85 -10.35 -12.74
CA ASP A 97 -8.35 -11.68 -13.09
C ASP A 97 -9.42 -12.58 -13.76
N GLY A 98 -9.21 -13.89 -13.87
CA GLY A 98 -10.17 -14.86 -14.41
C GLY A 98 -11.28 -15.31 -13.45
N GLY A 99 -11.49 -14.58 -12.35
CA GLY A 99 -12.46 -14.92 -11.31
C GLY A 99 -11.83 -15.49 -10.05
N ILE A 100 -12.54 -15.37 -8.93
CA ILE A 100 -12.05 -15.79 -7.60
C ILE A 100 -13.01 -16.81 -6.97
N SER A 101 -12.46 -17.86 -6.37
CA SER A 101 -13.20 -18.77 -5.50
C SER A 101 -13.37 -18.16 -4.11
N GLY A 102 -14.49 -17.46 -3.91
CA GLY A 102 -14.79 -16.78 -2.64
C GLY A 102 -14.97 -17.74 -1.46
N ASP A 103 -15.37 -18.98 -1.71
CA ASP A 103 -15.57 -20.01 -0.68
C ASP A 103 -14.29 -20.78 -0.35
N HIS A 104 -13.16 -20.45 -0.99
CA HIS A 104 -11.88 -21.04 -0.66
C HIS A 104 -11.55 -20.73 0.82
N PRO A 105 -11.10 -21.70 1.65
CA PRO A 105 -10.89 -21.49 3.09
C PRO A 105 -9.99 -20.29 3.43
N GLU A 106 -8.98 -20.02 2.60
CA GLU A 106 -8.10 -18.85 2.76
C GLU A 106 -8.79 -17.50 2.53
N LEU A 107 -9.97 -17.46 1.88
CA LEU A 107 -10.65 -16.26 1.38
C LEU A 107 -12.09 -16.11 1.89
N ALA A 108 -12.66 -17.18 2.46
CA ALA A 108 -14.05 -17.24 2.91
C ALA A 108 -14.46 -16.01 3.74
N GLY A 109 -15.61 -15.45 3.39
CA GLY A 109 -16.19 -14.28 4.06
C GLY A 109 -15.56 -12.92 3.72
N ARG A 110 -14.53 -12.86 2.87
CA ARG A 110 -13.85 -11.61 2.49
C ARG A 110 -13.87 -11.30 1.00
N VAL A 111 -14.38 -12.20 0.16
CA VAL A 111 -14.52 -11.98 -1.27
C VAL A 111 -15.95 -11.56 -1.61
N ARG A 112 -16.10 -10.38 -2.21
CA ARG A 112 -17.35 -9.91 -2.82
C ARG A 112 -17.25 -10.05 -4.34
N ARG A 113 -18.32 -10.52 -4.99
CA ARG A 113 -18.43 -10.48 -6.45
C ARG A 113 -18.65 -9.04 -6.90
N GLY A 114 -17.84 -8.58 -7.85
CA GLY A 114 -17.95 -7.27 -8.45
C GLY A 114 -18.35 -7.35 -9.92
N PHE A 115 -17.53 -6.76 -10.77
CA PHE A 115 -17.75 -6.71 -12.21
C PHE A 115 -17.35 -8.02 -12.91
N SER A 116 -18.02 -8.32 -14.02
CA SER A 116 -17.60 -9.34 -14.96
C SER A 116 -17.72 -8.82 -16.38
N ALA A 117 -16.61 -8.83 -17.13
CA ALA A 117 -16.61 -8.57 -18.58
C ALA A 117 -17.33 -9.69 -19.36
N PHE A 118 -17.61 -10.82 -18.70
CA PHE A 118 -18.23 -12.01 -19.29
C PHE A 118 -19.31 -12.57 -18.35
N PRO A 119 -20.45 -11.87 -18.16
CA PRO A 119 -21.45 -12.24 -17.17
C PRO A 119 -22.21 -13.55 -17.49
N GLY A 120 -22.19 -14.01 -18.74
CA GLY A 120 -22.79 -15.29 -19.17
C GLY A 120 -21.86 -16.50 -19.06
N ASP A 121 -20.64 -16.29 -18.58
CA ASP A 121 -19.60 -17.31 -18.47
C ASP A 121 -19.49 -17.87 -17.04
N ALA A 122 -18.79 -18.99 -16.86
CA ALA A 122 -18.52 -19.53 -15.54
C ALA A 122 -17.79 -18.49 -14.67
N PRO A 123 -18.13 -18.29 -13.38
CA PRO A 123 -17.60 -17.20 -12.57
C PRO A 123 -16.10 -17.33 -12.24
N ILE A 124 -15.50 -18.50 -12.49
CA ILE A 124 -14.10 -18.81 -12.21
C ILE A 124 -13.59 -19.66 -13.38
N CYS A 125 -12.57 -19.16 -14.10
CA CYS A 125 -12.01 -19.87 -15.25
C CYS A 125 -10.90 -20.84 -14.88
N ASN A 126 -10.09 -20.50 -13.87
CA ASN A 126 -8.99 -21.31 -13.37
C ASN A 126 -8.60 -20.89 -11.94
N ALA A 127 -7.51 -21.46 -11.42
CA ALA A 127 -7.01 -21.15 -10.09
C ALA A 127 -6.26 -19.81 -9.95
N HIS A 128 -5.94 -19.11 -11.05
CA HIS A 128 -5.03 -17.96 -11.06
C HIS A 128 -5.55 -16.82 -10.18
N GLY A 129 -6.77 -16.33 -10.42
CA GLY A 129 -7.35 -15.25 -9.63
C GLY A 129 -7.51 -15.58 -8.15
N THR A 130 -7.82 -16.84 -7.83
CA THR A 130 -7.87 -17.32 -6.44
C THR A 130 -6.49 -17.32 -5.78
N ALA A 131 -5.43 -17.72 -6.51
CA ALA A 131 -4.07 -17.67 -6.01
C ALA A 131 -3.57 -16.24 -5.80
N VAL A 132 -3.87 -15.33 -6.74
CA VAL A 132 -3.57 -13.89 -6.63
C VAL A 132 -4.29 -13.29 -5.42
N ALA A 133 -5.59 -13.53 -5.28
CA ALA A 133 -6.36 -13.10 -4.12
C ALA A 133 -5.81 -13.69 -2.79
N GLY A 134 -5.36 -14.94 -2.81
CA GLY A 134 -4.71 -15.61 -1.69
C GLY A 134 -3.41 -14.92 -1.26
N ALA A 135 -2.56 -14.51 -2.21
CA ALA A 135 -1.34 -13.76 -1.90
C ALA A 135 -1.66 -12.37 -1.32
N VAL A 136 -2.73 -11.73 -1.78
CA VAL A 136 -3.18 -10.43 -1.26
C VAL A 136 -3.71 -10.56 0.17
N GLY A 137 -4.70 -11.43 0.39
CA GLY A 137 -5.52 -11.45 1.62
C GLY A 137 -5.88 -12.83 2.13
N GLY A 138 -5.15 -13.88 1.76
CA GLY A 138 -5.27 -15.19 2.39
C GLY A 138 -5.11 -15.13 3.92
N LEU A 139 -5.85 -15.96 4.66
CA LEU A 139 -5.76 -16.02 6.12
C LEU A 139 -4.35 -16.39 6.61
N THR A 140 -3.70 -17.32 5.92
CA THR A 140 -2.40 -17.88 6.32
C THR A 140 -1.28 -17.50 5.35
N LEU A 141 -1.63 -17.24 4.09
CA LEU A 141 -0.66 -16.96 3.03
C LEU A 141 -0.70 -15.51 2.50
N GLY A 142 -1.63 -14.69 2.99
CA GLY A 142 -1.82 -13.33 2.53
C GLY A 142 -0.97 -12.29 3.26
N VAL A 143 -0.59 -11.24 2.54
CA VAL A 143 0.08 -10.06 3.10
C VAL A 143 -0.86 -9.29 4.05
N ALA A 144 -2.14 -9.16 3.67
CA ALA A 144 -3.12 -8.32 4.35
C ALA A 144 -4.41 -9.13 4.65
N PRO A 145 -4.43 -9.95 5.70
CA PRO A 145 -5.51 -10.91 5.95
C PRO A 145 -6.86 -10.30 6.35
N GLU A 146 -7.00 -8.99 6.53
CA GLU A 146 -8.28 -8.33 6.87
C GLU A 146 -8.77 -7.36 5.78
N VAL A 147 -8.20 -7.43 4.58
CA VAL A 147 -8.75 -6.71 3.42
C VAL A 147 -10.07 -7.32 2.96
N GLU A 148 -10.95 -6.49 2.42
CA GLU A 148 -12.00 -6.98 1.52
C GLU A 148 -11.40 -7.16 0.13
N ILE A 149 -11.74 -8.27 -0.53
CA ILE A 149 -11.35 -8.56 -1.90
C ILE A 149 -12.59 -8.46 -2.78
N VAL A 150 -12.49 -7.74 -3.88
CA VAL A 150 -13.54 -7.63 -4.89
C VAL A 150 -13.07 -8.35 -6.14
N ASP A 151 -13.84 -9.34 -6.55
CA ASP A 151 -13.60 -10.07 -7.79
C ASP A 151 -14.02 -9.22 -8.99
N VAL A 152 -13.05 -8.89 -9.84
CA VAL A 152 -13.25 -8.18 -11.10
C VAL A 152 -12.85 -9.14 -12.22
N LYS A 153 -13.83 -9.85 -12.80
CA LYS A 153 -13.59 -10.90 -13.79
C LYS A 153 -13.33 -10.30 -15.17
N MET A 154 -12.12 -10.51 -15.67
CA MET A 154 -11.56 -9.95 -16.90
C MET A 154 -11.29 -10.95 -18.01
N VAL A 155 -11.42 -12.25 -17.74
CA VAL A 155 -11.02 -13.31 -18.67
C VAL A 155 -12.20 -14.21 -18.99
N GLU A 156 -12.40 -14.51 -20.27
CA GLU A 156 -13.37 -15.51 -20.76
C GLU A 156 -12.76 -16.92 -20.66
N CYS A 157 -13.54 -17.89 -20.17
CA CYS A 157 -13.01 -19.17 -19.72
C CYS A 157 -12.64 -20.13 -20.85
N LYS A 158 -13.29 -20.08 -22.01
CA LYS A 158 -12.98 -21.01 -23.11
C LYS A 158 -11.66 -20.64 -23.80
N ARG A 159 -11.44 -19.36 -24.09
CA ARG A 159 -10.23 -18.88 -24.79
C ARG A 159 -9.13 -18.43 -23.84
N MET A 160 -9.44 -18.24 -22.56
CA MET A 160 -8.52 -17.67 -21.58
C MET A 160 -7.98 -16.31 -22.04
N ARG A 161 -8.89 -15.44 -22.49
CA ARG A 161 -8.58 -14.10 -23.01
C ARG A 161 -9.56 -13.05 -22.48
N GLY A 162 -9.05 -11.85 -22.25
CA GLY A 162 -9.84 -10.64 -22.00
C GLY A 162 -9.88 -9.72 -23.21
N THR A 163 -10.51 -8.56 -23.06
CA THR A 163 -10.55 -7.50 -24.07
C THR A 163 -10.16 -6.16 -23.45
N ILE A 164 -9.59 -5.26 -24.27
CA ILE A 164 -9.31 -3.88 -23.83
C ILE A 164 -10.59 -3.15 -23.45
N GLN A 165 -11.69 -3.38 -24.19
CA GLN A 165 -12.99 -2.82 -23.84
C GLN A 165 -13.44 -3.26 -22.44
N GLY A 166 -13.33 -4.56 -22.12
CA GLY A 166 -13.66 -5.06 -20.79
C GLY A 166 -12.86 -4.37 -19.69
N ILE A 167 -11.56 -4.09 -19.93
CA ILE A 167 -10.70 -3.37 -18.99
C ILE A 167 -11.23 -1.96 -18.70
N VAL A 168 -11.64 -1.23 -19.75
CA VAL A 168 -12.18 0.13 -19.61
C VAL A 168 -13.50 0.10 -18.83
N GLU A 169 -14.40 -0.81 -19.15
CA GLU A 169 -15.70 -0.96 -18.47
C GLU A 169 -15.52 -1.37 -17.00
N ALA A 170 -14.64 -2.31 -16.72
CA ALA A 170 -14.29 -2.72 -15.37
C ALA A 170 -13.71 -1.56 -14.55
N THR A 171 -12.85 -0.75 -15.17
CA THR A 171 -12.26 0.43 -14.52
C THR A 171 -13.33 1.46 -14.15
N GLN A 172 -14.25 1.76 -15.07
CA GLN A 172 -15.37 2.66 -14.79
C GLN A 172 -16.25 2.13 -13.67
N TRP A 173 -16.54 0.83 -13.66
CA TRP A 173 -17.30 0.18 -12.61
C TRP A 173 -16.58 0.28 -11.24
N VAL A 174 -15.28 -0.01 -11.19
CA VAL A 174 -14.48 0.10 -9.95
C VAL A 174 -14.47 1.53 -9.43
N ILE A 175 -14.33 2.53 -10.30
CA ILE A 175 -14.40 3.95 -9.90
C ILE A 175 -15.76 4.27 -9.27
N ALA A 176 -16.85 3.76 -9.85
CA ALA A 176 -18.18 3.96 -9.29
C ALA A 176 -18.36 3.25 -7.93
N ASP A 177 -17.87 2.01 -7.80
CA ASP A 177 -17.93 1.24 -6.55
C ASP A 177 -17.11 1.91 -5.42
N VAL A 178 -15.91 2.42 -5.73
CA VAL A 178 -15.10 3.20 -4.76
C VAL A 178 -15.85 4.46 -4.31
N ARG A 179 -16.42 5.22 -5.25
CA ARG A 179 -17.17 6.45 -4.91
C ARG A 179 -18.43 6.18 -4.10
N ALA A 180 -19.08 5.04 -4.31
CA ALA A 180 -20.23 4.60 -3.53
C ALA A 180 -19.84 4.16 -2.10
N ASN A 181 -18.56 3.91 -1.83
CA ASN A 181 -18.03 3.49 -0.54
C ASN A 181 -17.01 4.52 0.02
N PRO A 182 -17.45 5.77 0.29
CA PRO A 182 -16.55 6.83 0.71
C PRO A 182 -15.87 6.50 2.06
N GLY A 183 -14.63 6.96 2.22
CA GLY A 183 -13.84 6.76 3.44
C GLY A 183 -13.05 5.44 3.49
N ARG A 184 -13.24 4.54 2.52
CA ARG A 184 -12.42 3.33 2.36
C ARG A 184 -11.26 3.58 1.41
N ARG A 185 -10.10 3.01 1.71
CA ARG A 185 -8.96 3.01 0.78
C ARG A 185 -9.13 1.87 -0.21
N ALA A 186 -8.70 2.10 -1.45
CA ALA A 186 -8.79 1.12 -2.52
C ALA A 186 -7.40 0.79 -3.09
N VAL A 187 -7.23 -0.46 -3.51
CA VAL A 187 -6.08 -0.93 -4.30
C VAL A 187 -6.62 -1.74 -5.47
N ALA A 188 -6.08 -1.53 -6.67
CA ALA A 188 -6.39 -2.37 -7.82
C ALA A 188 -5.17 -3.25 -8.16
N ASN A 189 -5.34 -4.56 -8.19
CA ASN A 189 -4.32 -5.52 -8.58
C ASN A 189 -4.64 -6.10 -9.97
N TRP A 190 -3.70 -5.95 -10.90
CA TRP A 190 -3.83 -6.33 -12.30
C TRP A 190 -2.74 -7.35 -12.62
N SER A 191 -3.05 -8.64 -12.45
CA SER A 191 -2.09 -9.73 -12.65
C SER A 191 -2.26 -10.39 -14.02
N PHE A 192 -2.29 -9.57 -15.08
CA PHE A 192 -2.36 -10.02 -16.46
C PHE A 192 -1.50 -9.14 -17.35
N VAL A 193 -1.26 -9.62 -18.56
CA VAL A 193 -0.64 -8.86 -19.64
C VAL A 193 -1.67 -8.63 -20.73
N ALA A 194 -1.74 -7.41 -21.24
CA ALA A 194 -2.41 -7.09 -22.49
C ALA A 194 -1.38 -7.20 -23.63
N ASP A 195 -1.83 -7.58 -24.82
CA ASP A 195 -0.98 -7.89 -25.98
C ASP A 195 0.07 -6.79 -26.30
N THR A 196 1.19 -7.19 -26.90
CA THR A 196 2.52 -6.53 -26.83
C THR A 196 2.71 -5.26 -27.68
N GLY A 197 1.69 -4.42 -27.81
CA GLY A 197 1.90 -3.05 -28.26
C GLY A 197 2.70 -2.29 -27.20
N THR A 198 3.76 -1.56 -27.59
CA THR A 198 4.50 -0.69 -26.65
C THR A 198 3.64 0.44 -26.07
N PHE A 199 2.47 0.70 -26.66
CA PHE A 199 1.50 1.69 -26.21
C PHE A 199 0.07 1.22 -26.47
N ILE A 200 -0.75 1.19 -25.42
CA ILE A 200 -2.19 0.92 -25.51
C ILE A 200 -2.89 2.10 -24.81
N PRO A 201 -3.27 3.17 -25.52
CA PRO A 201 -3.75 4.40 -24.88
C PRO A 201 -4.96 4.19 -23.98
N ALA A 202 -5.84 3.24 -24.31
CA ALA A 202 -6.98 2.88 -23.48
C ALA A 202 -6.57 2.24 -22.14
N LEU A 203 -5.51 1.42 -22.14
CA LEU A 203 -4.97 0.82 -20.92
C LEU A 203 -4.32 1.89 -20.04
N ASP A 204 -3.50 2.75 -20.64
CA ASP A 204 -2.83 3.84 -19.92
C ASP A 204 -3.85 4.81 -19.31
N SER A 205 -4.90 5.13 -20.06
CA SER A 205 -6.01 5.97 -19.58
C SER A 205 -6.78 5.31 -18.44
N ALA A 206 -6.98 3.99 -18.48
CA ALA A 206 -7.65 3.26 -17.41
C ALA A 206 -6.83 3.28 -16.12
N VAL A 207 -5.52 3.04 -16.20
CA VAL A 207 -4.61 3.13 -15.05
C VAL A 207 -4.59 4.55 -14.49
N ALA A 208 -4.48 5.57 -15.37
CA ALA A 208 -4.52 6.95 -14.95
C ALA A 208 -5.84 7.31 -14.23
N ALA A 209 -6.99 6.84 -14.74
CA ALA A 209 -8.28 7.11 -14.14
C ALA A 209 -8.41 6.53 -12.71
N LEU A 210 -7.82 5.36 -12.43
CA LEU A 210 -7.80 4.78 -11.09
C LEU A 210 -6.88 5.52 -10.11
N ALA A 211 -5.89 6.25 -10.60
CA ALA A 211 -4.93 6.96 -9.74
C ALA A 211 -5.47 8.29 -9.16
N TYR A 212 -6.56 8.82 -9.72
CA TYR A 212 -7.12 10.15 -9.37
C TYR A 212 -8.50 10.09 -8.72
N ILE A 213 -8.86 8.97 -8.08
CA ILE A 213 -10.13 8.78 -7.37
C ILE A 213 -9.93 8.58 -5.87
#